data_AF-A0A5S3QFZ9-F1
#
_entry.id   AF-A0A5S3QFZ9-F1
#
_cell.length_a   1.000
_cell.length_b   1.000
_cell.length_c   1.000
_cell.angle_alpha   90.00
_cell.angle_beta   90.00
_cell.angle_gamma   90.00
#
_symmetry.space_group_name_H-M   'P 1'
#
loop_
_entity.id
_entity.type
_entity.pdbx_description
1 polymer ?
#
loop_
_entity_poly.entity_id
_entity_poly.type
_entity_poly.pdbx_seq_one_letter_code
_entity_poly.pdbx_strand_id
1 'polypeptide(L)'
;MNQQKRNKLFGNYIYVDCNKWIYHKNELFWHLISLHENEKFNILPCNNCSSGTFCPAVNCLNSNESVELTNGQKRNICLYRGVRLPWVNEILNLANKDDENIMLWKEDIEGKRLNKKIYIRFKHQGADYTLVLEERYRKGVLRDYYLITAFPTFYVNKKYTFDKKYQEYIATLELTKK
;
A
#
# COMPACT_ATOMS: atom_id res chain seq x y z
N MET A 1 21.83 -9.11 -3.98
CA MET A 1 20.47 -9.52 -3.57
C MET A 1 19.81 -10.27 -4.74
N ASN A 2 19.49 -11.56 -4.60
CA ASN A 2 19.08 -12.43 -5.72
C ASN A 2 17.65 -12.09 -6.22
N GLN A 3 17.50 -11.71 -7.50
CA GLN A 3 16.21 -11.36 -8.10
C GLN A 3 15.23 -12.54 -8.16
N GLN A 4 15.73 -13.78 -8.28
CA GLN A 4 14.90 -14.98 -8.38
C GLN A 4 14.18 -15.33 -7.07
N LYS A 5 14.67 -14.82 -5.92
CA LYS A 5 14.07 -15.03 -4.60
C LYS A 5 13.03 -13.96 -4.21
N ARG A 6 12.75 -13.00 -5.09
CA ARG A 6 11.78 -11.93 -4.80
C ARG A 6 10.36 -12.42 -5.04
N ASN A 7 9.44 -11.97 -4.19
CA ASN A 7 8.02 -12.27 -4.38
C ASN A 7 7.52 -11.71 -5.72
N LYS A 8 6.69 -12.52 -6.36
CA LYS A 8 5.99 -12.20 -7.60
C LYS A 8 4.50 -12.01 -7.29
N LEU A 9 3.80 -11.31 -8.16
CA LEU A 9 2.35 -11.27 -8.16
C LEU A 9 1.87 -11.87 -9.48
N PHE A 10 1.05 -12.91 -9.43
CA PHE A 10 0.52 -13.64 -10.60
C PHE A 10 1.62 -13.97 -11.63
N GLY A 11 2.76 -14.45 -11.15
CA GLY A 11 3.92 -14.82 -11.97
C GLY A 11 4.78 -13.65 -12.47
N ASN A 12 4.35 -12.40 -12.29
CA ASN A 12 5.08 -11.20 -12.74
C ASN A 12 5.86 -10.54 -11.60
N TYR A 13 6.94 -9.86 -11.98
CA TYR A 13 7.85 -9.21 -11.04
C TYR A 13 7.22 -7.96 -10.40
N ILE A 14 7.56 -7.70 -9.14
CA ILE A 14 7.19 -6.46 -8.44
C ILE A 14 8.41 -5.53 -8.40
N TYR A 15 8.32 -4.44 -9.14
CA TYR A 15 9.33 -3.39 -9.17
C TYR A 15 9.19 -2.44 -7.98
N VAL A 16 10.31 -2.26 -7.29
CA VAL A 16 10.48 -1.32 -6.17
C VAL A 16 11.49 -0.28 -6.63
N ASP A 17 11.10 0.98 -6.66
CA ASP A 17 11.99 2.05 -7.13
C ASP A 17 13.02 2.43 -6.07
N CYS A 18 14.22 1.88 -6.22
CA CYS A 18 15.36 2.12 -5.34
C CYS A 18 16.27 3.28 -5.79
N ASN A 19 15.85 4.15 -6.72
CA ASN A 19 16.74 5.16 -7.31
C ASN A 19 16.94 6.40 -6.43
N LYS A 20 15.96 6.76 -5.61
CA LYS A 20 16.00 7.95 -4.75
C LYS A 20 16.34 7.57 -3.31
N TRP A 21 17.24 8.31 -2.68
CA TRP A 21 17.71 8.00 -1.32
C TRP A 21 17.64 9.24 -0.44
N ILE A 22 17.12 9.06 0.77
CA ILE A 22 17.01 10.07 1.82
C ILE A 22 17.49 9.40 3.10
N TYR A 23 18.39 10.02 3.86
CA TYR A 23 18.91 9.47 5.13
C TYR A 23 19.30 7.97 5.05
N HIS A 24 20.05 7.60 4.01
CA HIS A 24 20.52 6.22 3.76
C HIS A 24 19.42 5.15 3.62
N LYS A 25 18.17 5.54 3.41
CA LYS A 25 17.08 4.65 3.01
C LYS A 25 16.47 5.15 1.71
N ASN A 26 15.87 4.24 0.97
CA ASN A 26 15.19 4.61 -0.26
C ASN A 26 13.92 5.45 0.04
N GLU A 27 13.58 6.39 -0.84
CA GLU A 27 12.39 7.25 -0.69
C GLU A 27 11.09 6.45 -0.52
N LEU A 28 10.93 5.32 -1.21
CA LEU A 28 9.74 4.48 -1.07
C LEU A 28 9.65 3.91 0.35
N PHE A 29 10.77 3.55 0.99
CA PHE A 29 10.75 3.14 2.39
C PHE A 29 10.15 4.24 3.27
N TRP A 30 10.62 5.48 3.14
CA TRP A 30 10.06 6.62 3.88
C TRP A 30 8.60 6.86 3.56
N HIS A 31 8.20 6.79 2.29
CA HIS A 31 6.81 6.90 1.86
C HIS A 31 5.90 5.85 2.53
N LEU A 32 6.37 4.60 2.63
CA LEU A 32 5.62 3.47 3.19
C LEU A 32 5.45 3.57 4.71
N ILE A 33 6.42 4.17 5.43
CA ILE A 33 6.41 4.22 6.89
C ILE A 33 5.95 5.56 7.48
N SER A 34 5.58 6.53 6.65
CA SER A 34 5.22 7.88 7.10
C SER A 34 3.79 8.26 6.72
N LEU A 35 3.22 9.20 7.45
CA LEU A 35 1.89 9.77 7.27
C LEU A 35 2.02 11.16 6.65
N HIS A 36 1.00 11.61 5.92
CA HIS A 36 0.96 13.01 5.51
C HIS A 36 0.91 13.91 6.75
N GLU A 37 1.49 15.10 6.70
CA GLU A 37 1.46 16.06 7.83
C GLU A 37 0.05 16.49 8.27
N ASN A 38 -0.95 16.33 7.39
CA ASN A 38 -2.33 16.77 7.60
C ASN A 38 -3.25 15.63 8.08
N GLU A 39 -2.68 14.46 8.37
CA GLU A 39 -3.47 13.32 8.86
C GLU A 39 -4.02 13.61 10.27
N LYS A 40 -5.33 13.42 10.44
CA LYS A 40 -6.01 13.61 11.72
C LYS A 40 -6.64 12.31 12.22
N PHE A 41 -6.60 12.12 13.53
CA PHE A 41 -7.06 10.89 14.18
C PHE A 41 -8.01 11.21 15.32
N ASN A 42 -9.22 10.63 15.29
CA ASN A 42 -10.11 10.62 16.45
C ASN A 42 -9.64 9.57 17.48
N ILE A 43 -9.18 8.41 16.98
CA ILE A 43 -8.59 7.33 17.77
C ILE A 43 -7.30 6.91 17.06
N LEU A 44 -6.22 6.78 17.82
CA LEU A 44 -4.93 6.38 17.27
C LEU A 44 -4.96 4.90 16.83
N PRO A 45 -4.54 4.58 15.59
CA PRO A 45 -4.49 3.20 15.11
C PRO A 45 -3.59 2.30 15.96
N CYS A 46 -2.60 2.88 16.63
CA CYS A 46 -1.63 2.19 17.46
C CYS A 46 -2.06 2.02 18.92
N ASN A 47 -3.26 2.47 19.34
CA ASN A 47 -3.68 2.49 20.75
C ASN A 47 -3.52 1.15 21.47
N ASN A 48 -3.76 0.04 20.75
CA ASN A 48 -3.61 -1.33 21.27
C ASN A 48 -2.42 -2.07 20.65
N CYS A 49 -1.36 -1.35 20.29
CA CYS A 49 -0.19 -1.91 19.64
C CYS A 49 1.08 -1.35 20.27
N SER A 50 2.06 -2.22 20.55
CA SER A 50 3.36 -1.85 21.15
C SER A 50 4.09 -0.74 20.38
N SER A 51 3.90 -0.64 19.07
CA SER A 51 4.43 0.47 18.27
C SER A 51 4.01 1.87 18.74
N GLY A 52 2.87 1.99 19.43
CA GLY A 52 2.43 3.24 20.06
C GLY A 52 3.30 3.62 21.25
N THR A 53 3.71 2.65 22.07
CA THR A 53 4.61 2.85 23.22
C THR A 53 5.98 3.35 22.80
N PHE A 54 6.49 2.88 21.66
CA PHE A 54 7.78 3.32 21.12
C PHE A 54 7.69 4.58 20.26
N CYS A 55 6.48 5.09 20.00
CA CYS A 55 6.29 6.29 19.19
C CYS A 55 6.61 7.53 20.03
N PRO A 56 7.67 8.30 19.71
CA PRO A 56 8.04 9.46 20.49
C PRO A 56 6.91 10.49 20.46
N ALA A 57 6.42 10.85 21.65
CA ALA A 57 5.45 11.93 21.88
C ALA A 57 4.27 11.95 20.91
N VAL A 58 3.73 10.79 20.51
CA VAL A 58 2.62 10.70 19.55
C VAL A 58 2.93 11.48 18.26
N ASN A 59 4.01 11.12 17.59
CA ASN A 59 4.56 11.84 16.45
C ASN A 59 3.57 12.17 15.31
N CYS A 60 2.54 11.33 15.13
CA CYS A 60 1.48 11.60 14.14
C CYS A 60 0.62 12.83 14.46
N LEU A 61 0.66 13.34 15.70
CA LEU A 61 -0.03 14.56 16.13
C LEU A 61 0.94 15.74 16.28
N ASN A 62 2.14 15.49 16.83
CA ASN A 62 3.08 16.55 17.19
C ASN A 62 4.13 16.85 16.10
N SER A 63 4.32 15.96 15.13
CA SER A 63 5.22 16.17 13.99
C SER A 63 6.70 16.41 14.37
N ASN A 64 7.15 15.84 15.48
CA ASN A 64 8.53 15.98 15.99
C ASN A 64 9.57 15.31 15.08
N GLU A 65 9.20 14.17 14.49
CA GLU A 65 10.03 13.33 13.64
C GLU A 65 9.41 13.26 12.23
N SER A 66 10.02 13.95 11.28
CA SER A 66 9.50 14.04 9.92
C SER A 66 10.58 13.80 8.88
N VAL A 67 10.13 13.41 7.69
CA VAL A 67 10.97 13.25 6.51
C VAL A 67 10.36 14.05 5.38
N GLU A 68 11.19 14.79 4.67
CA GLU A 68 10.81 15.46 3.44
C GLU A 68 11.19 14.57 2.25
N LEU A 69 10.20 14.22 1.43
CA LEU A 69 10.43 13.44 0.21
C LEU A 69 10.98 14.35 -0.90
N THR A 70 11.59 13.80 -1.96
CA THR A 70 12.17 14.62 -3.05
C THR A 70 11.14 15.47 -3.80
N ASN A 71 9.85 15.20 -3.66
CA ASN A 71 8.77 16.01 -4.22
C ASN A 71 8.33 17.16 -3.28
N GLY A 72 9.09 17.45 -2.21
CA GLY A 72 8.79 18.50 -1.22
C GLY A 72 7.72 18.12 -0.20
N GLN A 73 7.15 16.91 -0.26
CA GLN A 73 6.15 16.49 0.73
C GLN A 73 6.81 16.19 2.07
N LYS A 74 6.42 16.94 3.10
CA LYS A 74 6.75 16.63 4.48
C LYS A 74 5.81 15.56 5.03
N ARG A 75 6.39 14.55 5.69
CA ARG A 75 5.65 13.39 6.19
C ARG A 75 6.13 13.01 7.59
N ASN A 76 5.19 12.72 8.48
CA ASN A 76 5.48 12.33 9.86
C ASN A 76 5.77 10.84 9.93
N ILE A 77 6.90 10.46 10.52
CA ILE A 77 7.30 9.05 10.66
C ILE A 77 6.28 8.31 11.56
N CYS A 78 5.83 7.14 11.15
CA CYS A 78 4.83 6.35 11.86
C CYS A 78 5.32 4.91 12.08
N LEU A 79 5.76 4.62 13.31
CA LEU A 79 6.25 3.28 13.68
C LEU A 79 5.18 2.19 13.50
N TYR A 80 3.89 2.52 13.68
CA TYR A 80 2.79 1.60 13.43
C TYR A 80 2.74 1.10 11.97
N ARG A 81 3.05 1.99 11.01
CA ARG A 81 3.22 1.60 9.59
C ARG A 81 4.52 0.82 9.39
N GLY A 82 5.61 1.29 10.00
CA GLY A 82 6.93 0.66 9.92
C GLY A 82 6.93 -0.81 10.32
N VAL A 83 6.37 -1.16 11.48
CA VAL A 83 6.34 -2.54 11.97
C VAL A 83 5.50 -3.50 11.11
N ARG A 84 4.63 -2.97 10.23
CA ARG A 84 3.78 -3.76 9.31
C ARG A 84 4.33 -3.83 7.90
N LEU A 85 5.48 -3.22 7.61
CA LEU A 85 6.11 -3.34 6.30
C LEU A 85 6.36 -4.81 5.87
N PRO A 86 6.74 -5.74 6.76
CA PRO A 86 6.90 -7.16 6.39
C PRO A 86 5.62 -7.81 5.85
N TRP A 87 4.43 -7.30 6.21
CA TRP A 87 3.15 -7.87 5.76
C TRP A 87 2.94 -7.77 4.25
N VAL A 88 3.65 -6.87 3.56
CA VAL A 88 3.61 -6.75 2.11
C VAL A 88 3.87 -8.11 1.44
N ASN A 89 4.89 -8.85 1.90
CA ASN A 89 5.25 -10.13 1.32
C ASN A 89 4.17 -11.20 1.55
N GLU A 90 3.62 -11.26 2.76
CA GLU A 90 2.58 -12.23 3.11
C GLU A 90 1.29 -11.96 2.33
N ILE A 91 0.87 -10.71 2.21
CA ILE A 91 -0.36 -10.36 1.49
C ILE A 91 -0.22 -10.67 -0.01
N LEU A 92 0.96 -10.46 -0.60
CA LEU A 92 1.21 -10.88 -1.98
C LEU A 92 1.15 -12.40 -2.13
N ASN A 93 1.66 -13.17 -1.15
CA ASN A 93 1.57 -14.62 -1.15
C ASN A 93 0.11 -15.10 -1.04
N LEU A 94 -0.70 -14.47 -0.19
CA LEU A 94 -2.13 -14.76 -0.06
C LEU A 94 -2.88 -14.42 -1.36
N ALA A 95 -2.58 -13.28 -1.97
CA ALA A 95 -3.19 -12.89 -3.26
C ALA A 95 -2.87 -13.91 -4.37
N ASN A 96 -1.65 -14.42 -4.44
CA ASN A 96 -1.29 -15.47 -5.40
C ASN A 96 -2.02 -16.81 -5.19
N LYS A 97 -2.53 -17.04 -3.98
CA LYS A 97 -3.26 -18.25 -3.59
C LYS A 97 -4.77 -18.09 -3.67
N ASP A 98 -5.25 -16.94 -4.12
CA ASP A 98 -6.68 -16.61 -4.16
C ASP A 98 -7.36 -16.77 -2.77
N ASP A 99 -6.68 -16.30 -1.72
CA ASP A 99 -7.19 -16.36 -0.35
C ASP A 99 -8.47 -15.53 -0.18
N GLU A 100 -9.47 -16.08 0.51
CA GLU A 100 -10.78 -15.45 0.71
C GLU A 100 -10.74 -14.10 1.44
N ASN A 101 -9.66 -13.83 2.20
CA ASN A 101 -9.47 -12.58 2.92
C ASN A 101 -8.82 -11.49 2.05
N ILE A 102 -8.55 -11.78 0.77
CA ILE A 102 -8.00 -10.84 -0.21
C ILE A 102 -9.11 -10.28 -1.09
N MET A 103 -9.23 -8.97 -1.09
CA MET A 103 -10.05 -8.21 -2.01
C MET A 103 -9.13 -7.57 -3.05
N LEU A 104 -9.39 -7.86 -4.33
CA LEU A 104 -8.59 -7.36 -5.44
C LEU A 104 -9.46 -6.60 -6.44
N TRP A 105 -9.06 -5.38 -6.78
CA TRP A 105 -9.73 -4.61 -7.83
C TRP A 105 -8.74 -3.77 -8.64
N LYS A 106 -9.18 -3.34 -9.82
CA LYS A 106 -8.38 -2.50 -10.73
C LYS A 106 -9.07 -1.18 -11.01
N GLU A 107 -8.29 -0.11 -11.10
CA GLU A 107 -8.71 1.23 -11.49
C GLU A 107 -7.83 1.73 -12.62
N ASP A 108 -8.41 2.41 -13.61
CA ASP A 108 -7.63 3.02 -14.68
C ASP A 108 -6.81 4.21 -14.14
N ILE A 109 -5.62 4.43 -14.69
CA ILE A 109 -4.82 5.61 -14.36
C ILE A 109 -5.18 6.71 -15.34
N GLU A 110 -5.64 7.85 -14.80
CA GLU A 110 -5.98 9.03 -15.59
C GLU A 110 -4.82 9.43 -16.53
N GLY A 111 -5.13 9.64 -17.80
CA GLY A 111 -4.14 9.96 -18.83
C GLY A 111 -3.26 8.79 -19.31
N LYS A 112 -3.36 7.59 -18.72
CA LYS A 112 -2.59 6.40 -19.12
C LYS A 112 -3.50 5.20 -19.43
N ARG A 113 -4.07 5.19 -20.63
CA ARG A 113 -5.07 4.20 -21.09
C ARG A 113 -4.69 2.72 -20.91
N LEU A 114 -3.40 2.39 -20.91
CA LEU A 114 -2.92 1.01 -20.74
C LEU A 114 -2.55 0.65 -19.30
N ASN A 115 -2.20 1.63 -18.46
CA ASN A 115 -1.74 1.33 -17.11
C ASN A 115 -2.92 1.38 -16.14
N LYS A 116 -3.03 0.36 -15.30
CA LYS A 116 -4.05 0.25 -14.27
C LYS A 116 -3.40 0.25 -12.90
N LYS A 117 -4.04 0.86 -11.92
CA LYS A 117 -3.75 0.58 -10.51
C LYS A 117 -4.42 -0.73 -10.14
N ILE A 118 -3.67 -1.62 -9.51
CA ILE A 118 -4.20 -2.80 -8.85
C ILE A 118 -4.12 -2.57 -7.34
N TYR A 119 -5.26 -2.75 -6.69
CA TYR A 119 -5.39 -2.69 -5.25
C TYR A 119 -5.54 -4.11 -4.72
N ILE A 120 -4.76 -4.43 -3.70
CA ILE A 120 -4.80 -5.72 -3.01
C ILE A 120 -5.01 -5.40 -1.54
N ARG A 121 -6.19 -5.71 -1.02
CA ARG A 121 -6.56 -5.43 0.36
C ARG A 121 -6.78 -6.73 1.11
N PHE A 122 -6.00 -6.93 2.15
CA PHE A 122 -6.19 -8.00 3.11
C PHE A 122 -7.09 -7.52 4.26
N LYS A 123 -8.12 -8.30 4.58
CA LYS A 123 -9.06 -8.00 5.67
C LYS A 123 -9.40 -9.28 6.44
N HIS A 124 -8.90 -9.42 7.66
CA HIS A 124 -9.17 -10.58 8.52
C HIS A 124 -9.07 -10.22 10.00
N GLN A 125 -10.06 -10.64 10.82
CA GLN A 125 -10.07 -10.47 12.29
C GLN A 125 -9.60 -9.09 12.80
N GLY A 126 -10.05 -8.02 12.15
CA GLY A 126 -9.72 -6.63 12.51
C GLY A 126 -8.42 -6.09 11.92
N ALA A 127 -7.58 -6.94 11.33
CA ALA A 127 -6.48 -6.51 10.46
C ALA A 127 -7.04 -6.03 9.12
N ASP A 128 -6.53 -4.90 8.65
CA ASP A 128 -6.91 -4.30 7.38
C ASP A 128 -5.68 -3.61 6.79
N TYR A 129 -5.22 -4.07 5.63
CA TYR A 129 -3.99 -3.61 5.02
C TYR A 129 -4.14 -3.60 3.50
N THR A 130 -3.70 -2.52 2.86
CA THR A 130 -3.85 -2.31 1.42
C THR A 130 -2.52 -2.06 0.77
N LEU A 131 -2.28 -2.77 -0.34
CA LEU A 131 -1.19 -2.54 -1.27
C LEU A 131 -1.78 -1.93 -2.54
N VAL A 132 -1.03 -1.01 -3.14
CA VAL A 132 -1.36 -0.40 -4.43
C VAL A 132 -0.16 -0.54 -5.35
N LEU A 133 -0.36 -1.20 -6.49
CA LEU A 133 0.64 -1.35 -7.54
C LEU A 133 0.13 -0.72 -8.84
N GLU A 134 1.03 -0.30 -9.73
CA GLU A 134 0.72 0.07 -11.12
C GLU A 134 1.11 -1.08 -12.05
N GLU A 135 0.19 -1.54 -12.87
CA GLU A 135 0.47 -2.44 -13.99
C GLU A 135 1.23 -1.65 -15.06
N ARG A 136 2.48 -2.05 -15.34
CA ARG A 136 3.27 -1.44 -16.42
C ARG A 136 3.32 -2.37 -17.62
N TYR A 137 2.81 -1.88 -18.74
CA TYR A 137 2.77 -2.64 -19.99
C TYR A 137 3.90 -2.20 -20.94
N ARG A 138 4.40 -3.15 -21.75
CA ARG A 138 5.32 -2.88 -22.86
C ARG A 138 4.85 -3.66 -24.08
N LYS A 139 4.55 -2.95 -25.17
CA LYS A 139 4.01 -3.54 -26.42
C LYS A 139 2.79 -4.43 -26.18
N GLY A 140 1.87 -3.99 -25.31
CA GLY A 140 0.64 -4.73 -24.97
C GLY A 140 0.81 -5.88 -23.98
N VAL A 141 2.03 -6.23 -23.60
CA VAL A 141 2.31 -7.30 -22.63
C VAL A 141 2.59 -6.70 -21.26
N LEU A 142 2.01 -7.28 -20.20
CA LEU A 142 2.32 -6.91 -18.83
C LEU A 142 3.80 -7.19 -18.56
N ARG A 143 4.56 -6.16 -18.21
CA ARG A 143 5.99 -6.26 -17.95
C ARG A 143 6.27 -6.56 -16.49
N ASP A 144 5.69 -5.76 -15.60
CA ASP A 144 5.87 -5.85 -14.16
C ASP A 144 4.78 -5.03 -13.42
N TYR A 145 4.73 -5.21 -12.11
CA TYR A 145 3.93 -4.42 -11.19
C TYR A 145 4.83 -3.42 -10.47
N TYR A 146 4.59 -2.13 -10.60
CA TYR A 146 5.33 -1.09 -9.88
C TYR A 146 4.69 -0.83 -8.51
N LEU A 147 5.43 -1.01 -7.42
CA LEU A 147 4.93 -0.71 -6.07
C LEU A 147 4.78 0.79 -5.87
N ILE A 148 3.53 1.25 -5.75
CA ILE A 148 3.20 2.66 -5.46
C ILE A 148 3.24 2.88 -3.94
N THR A 149 2.46 2.10 -3.20
CA THR A 149 2.33 2.27 -1.75
C THR A 149 1.76 1.02 -1.08
N ALA A 150 1.92 0.94 0.23
CA ALA A 150 1.39 -0.11 1.08
C ALA A 150 1.18 0.45 2.49
N PHE A 151 0.01 0.18 3.08
CA PHE A 151 -0.35 0.75 4.38
C PHE A 151 -1.45 -0.03 5.09
N PRO A 152 -1.47 -0.03 6.44
CA PRO A 152 -2.64 -0.44 7.19
C PRO A 152 -3.78 0.55 6.94
N THR A 153 -4.95 0.03 6.58
CA THR A 153 -6.13 0.85 6.29
C THR A 153 -6.95 1.02 7.56
N PHE A 154 -6.77 2.14 8.26
CA PHE A 154 -7.43 2.39 9.54
C PHE A 154 -8.50 3.49 9.50
N TYR A 155 -8.54 4.34 8.46
CA TYR A 155 -9.60 5.33 8.32
C TYR A 155 -10.94 4.68 7.92
N VAL A 156 -11.98 4.87 8.73
CA VAL A 156 -13.32 4.32 8.49
C VAL A 156 -13.86 4.72 7.12
N ASN A 157 -13.75 6.01 6.77
CA ASN A 157 -14.21 6.51 5.46
C ASN A 157 -13.46 5.81 4.31
N LYS A 158 -12.15 5.58 4.46
CA LYS A 158 -11.35 4.92 3.43
C LYS A 158 -11.69 3.44 3.31
N LYS A 159 -11.99 2.76 4.42
CA LYS A 159 -12.52 1.38 4.41
C LYS A 159 -13.82 1.30 3.62
N TYR A 160 -14.76 2.21 3.89
CA TYR A 160 -16.03 2.28 3.16
C TYR A 160 -15.82 2.54 1.67
N THR A 161 -14.96 3.49 1.31
CA THR A 161 -14.62 3.76 -0.10
C THR A 161 -14.03 2.53 -0.79
N PHE A 162 -13.11 1.82 -0.14
CA PHE A 162 -12.51 0.61 -0.70
C PHE A 162 -13.51 -0.55 -0.81
N ASP A 163 -14.37 -0.75 0.18
CA ASP A 163 -15.44 -1.74 0.10
C ASP A 163 -16.35 -1.44 -1.10
N LYS A 164 -16.77 -0.17 -1.28
CA LYS A 164 -17.57 0.27 -2.43
C LYS A 164 -16.85 0.03 -3.76
N LYS A 165 -15.58 0.43 -3.87
CA LYS A 165 -14.77 0.28 -5.11
C LYS A 165 -14.60 -1.18 -5.51
N TYR A 166 -14.39 -2.06 -4.55
CA TYR A 166 -14.33 -3.49 -4.79
C TYR A 166 -15.67 -4.02 -5.32
N GLN A 167 -16.79 -3.67 -4.68
CA GLN A 167 -18.12 -4.12 -5.13
C GLN A 167 -18.47 -3.62 -6.54
N GLU A 168 -18.16 -2.35 -6.85
CA GLU A 168 -18.31 -1.78 -8.21
C GLU A 168 -17.52 -2.59 -9.25
N TYR A 169 -16.29 -2.97 -8.91
CA TYR A 169 -15.42 -3.75 -9.78
C TYR A 169 -15.96 -5.17 -10.02
N ILE A 170 -16.39 -5.88 -8.97
CA ILE A 170 -16.98 -7.22 -9.09
C ILE A 170 -18.25 -7.18 -9.95
N ALA A 171 -19.15 -6.22 -9.70
CA ALA A 171 -20.35 -6.05 -10.51
C ALA A 171 -20.03 -5.82 -12.00
N THR A 172 -18.98 -5.05 -12.30
CA THR A 172 -18.53 -4.83 -13.68
C THR A 172 -18.03 -6.13 -14.32
N LEU A 173 -17.26 -6.94 -13.59
CA LEU A 173 -16.76 -8.23 -14.09
C LEU A 173 -17.90 -9.21 -14.39
N GLU A 174 -18.93 -9.25 -13.55
CA GLU A 174 -20.12 -10.09 -13.76
C GLU A 174 -20.92 -9.68 -15.00
N LEU A 175 -21.05 -8.37 -15.26
CA LEU A 175 -21.70 -7.85 -16.46
C LEU A 175 -20.95 -8.23 -17.73
N THR A 176 -19.61 -8.22 -17.71
CA THR A 176 -18.78 -8.59 -18.87
C THR A 176 -18.75 -10.09 -19.18
N LYS A 177 -19.23 -10.94 -18.27
CA LYS A 177 -19.30 -12.40 -18.45
C LYS A 177 -20.63 -12.88 -19.07
N LYS A 178 -21.64 -12.01 -19.12
CA LYS A 178 -22.93 -12.26 -19.77
C LYS A 178 -22.87 -11.85 -21.24
#